data_AF-A0A357LGM2-F1
#
_entry.id   AF-A0A357LGM2-F1
#
_cell.length_a   1.000
_cell.length_b   1.000
_cell.length_c   1.000
_cell.angle_alpha   90.00
_cell.angle_beta   90.00
_cell.angle_gamma   90.00
#
_symmetry.space_group_name_H-M   'P 1'
#
loop_
_entity.id
_entity.type
_entity.pdbx_description
1 polymer ?
#
loop_
_entity_poly.entity_id
_entity_poly.type
_entity_poly.pdbx_seq_one_letter_code
_entity_poly.pdbx_strand_id
1 'polypeptide(L)'
;LRRLIAHSDDRRAARLVIARASRERLAPKIEAAIRDRRIDDFVTLESDPSLSRGELRLEWRGGEARRTRREITEAAAAMVRGLRASKEQK
;
A
#
# COMPACT_ATOMS: atom_id res chain seq x y z
N LEU A 1 -23.99 22.52 -14.12
CA LEU A 1 -23.59 21.16 -13.69
C LEU A 1 -22.08 21.03 -13.82
N ARG A 2 -21.33 21.25 -12.73
CA ARG A 2 -19.86 21.12 -12.71
C ARG A 2 -19.49 19.65 -12.81
N ARG A 3 -18.98 19.23 -13.97
CA ARG A 3 -18.49 17.87 -14.21
C ARG A 3 -17.07 17.76 -13.65
N LEU A 4 -16.97 17.47 -12.36
CA LEU A 4 -15.71 17.23 -11.66
C LEU A 4 -15.35 15.74 -11.80
N ILE A 5 -14.93 15.34 -13.01
CA ILE A 5 -14.35 14.00 -13.23
C ILE A 5 -12.84 14.18 -13.16
N ALA A 6 -12.32 14.24 -11.94
CA ALA A 6 -10.95 13.85 -11.66
C ALA A 6 -10.95 12.36 -11.30
N HIS A 7 -11.40 11.50 -12.23
CA HIS A 7 -11.18 10.06 -12.12
C HIS A 7 -9.73 9.79 -12.51
N SER A 8 -8.84 10.00 -11.56
CA SER A 8 -7.52 9.38 -11.56
C SER A 8 -7.77 7.88 -11.64
N ASP A 9 -7.47 7.29 -12.80
CA ASP A 9 -7.79 5.93 -13.28
C ASP A 9 -6.98 4.87 -12.52
N ASP A 10 -6.97 4.97 -11.20
CA ASP A 10 -6.27 4.08 -10.29
C ASP A 10 -7.14 2.86 -10.03
N ARG A 11 -7.13 1.93 -11.00
CA ARG A 11 -7.91 0.67 -11.02
C ARG A 11 -7.41 -0.38 -10.03
N ARG A 12 -6.49 -0.02 -9.13
CA ARG A 12 -5.89 -0.96 -8.19
C ARG A 12 -6.90 -1.38 -7.14
N ALA A 13 -7.00 -2.69 -6.92
CA ALA A 13 -8.01 -3.29 -6.06
C ALA A 13 -7.82 -2.99 -4.56
N ALA A 14 -6.61 -2.60 -4.16
CA ALA A 14 -6.28 -2.27 -2.77
C ALA A 14 -5.38 -1.03 -2.64
N ARG A 15 -5.50 -0.34 -1.50
CA ARG A 15 -4.58 0.71 -1.05
C ARG A 15 -3.85 0.24 0.19
N LEU A 16 -2.54 0.35 0.17
CA LEU A 16 -1.70 0.29 1.34
C LEU A 16 -1.53 1.71 1.87
N VAL A 17 -2.12 2.00 3.03
CA VAL A 17 -2.14 3.33 3.64
C VAL A 17 -1.18 3.37 4.82
N ILE A 18 -0.24 4.30 4.81
CA ILE A 18 0.71 4.52 5.91
C ILE A 18 0.52 5.88 6.56
N ALA A 19 1.02 6.04 7.79
CA ALA A 19 1.07 7.36 8.42
C ALA A 19 1.81 8.39 7.56
N ARG A 20 1.21 9.57 7.34
CA ARG A 20 1.83 10.68 6.61
C ARG A 20 3.21 11.05 7.17
N ALA A 21 3.34 11.07 8.50
CA ALA A 21 4.60 11.33 9.20
C ALA A 21 5.70 10.27 8.92
N SER A 22 5.35 9.13 8.33
CA SER A 22 6.30 8.08 7.96
C SER A 22 6.55 7.99 6.46
N ARG A 23 5.85 8.78 5.63
CA ARG A 23 5.87 8.67 4.16
C ARG A 23 7.28 8.80 3.60
N GLU A 24 8.00 9.87 3.92
CA GLU A 24 9.34 10.13 3.37
C GLU A 24 10.31 8.98 3.64
N ARG A 25 10.25 8.40 4.85
CA ARG A 25 11.14 7.32 5.26
C ARG A 25 10.74 5.95 4.71
N LEU A 26 9.44 5.67 4.63
CA LEU A 26 8.93 4.33 4.33
C LEU A 26 8.51 4.16 2.88
N ALA A 27 8.10 5.21 2.18
CA ALA A 27 7.59 5.11 0.81
C ALA A 27 8.59 4.46 -0.14
N PRO A 28 9.88 4.83 -0.19
CA PRO A 28 10.83 4.17 -1.09
C PRO A 28 10.98 2.67 -0.81
N LYS A 29 10.95 2.27 0.47
CA LYS A 29 11.08 0.86 0.88
C LYS A 29 9.83 0.06 0.55
N ILE A 30 8.66 0.64 0.77
CA ILE A 30 7.38 0.00 0.49
C ILE A 30 7.15 -0.10 -1.01
N GLU A 31 7.44 0.95 -1.78
CA GLU A 31 7.34 0.94 -3.25
C GLU A 31 8.29 -0.09 -3.86
N ALA A 32 9.52 -0.20 -3.36
CA ALA A 32 10.46 -1.25 -3.76
C ALA A 32 9.88 -2.65 -3.46
N ALA A 33 9.31 -2.86 -2.28
CA ALA A 33 8.71 -4.15 -1.89
C ALA A 33 7.46 -4.50 -2.71
N ILE A 34 6.63 -3.51 -3.06
CA ILE A 34 5.46 -3.67 -3.94
C ILE A 34 5.93 -4.15 -5.33
N ARG A 35 6.98 -3.51 -5.88
CA ARG A 35 7.55 -3.85 -7.19
C ARG A 35 8.23 -5.23 -7.18
N ASP A 36 9.04 -5.52 -6.18
CA ASP A 36 9.73 -6.81 -6.01
C ASP A 36 8.73 -7.98 -5.99
N ARG A 37 7.60 -7.77 -5.32
CA ARG A 37 6.52 -8.76 -5.22
C ARG A 37 5.56 -8.77 -6.41
N ARG A 38 5.76 -7.88 -7.40
CA ARG A 38 4.91 -7.73 -8.59
C ARG A 38 3.42 -7.57 -8.24
N ILE A 39 3.14 -6.70 -7.27
CA ILE A 39 1.78 -6.36 -6.83
C ILE A 39 1.43 -4.89 -7.08
N ASP A 40 2.29 -4.16 -7.79
CA ASP A 40 2.08 -2.78 -8.20
C ASP A 40 0.86 -2.60 -9.11
N ASP A 41 0.41 -3.63 -9.82
CA ASP A 41 -0.83 -3.60 -10.60
C ASP A 41 -2.10 -3.67 -9.73
N PHE A 42 -1.99 -4.05 -8.45
CA PHE A 42 -3.14 -4.31 -7.57
C PHE A 42 -3.15 -3.44 -6.31
N VAL A 43 -2.00 -2.91 -5.91
CA VAL A 43 -1.81 -2.16 -4.66
C VAL A 43 -1.21 -0.79 -4.96
N THR A 44 -1.85 0.27 -4.49
CA THR A 44 -1.23 1.60 -4.39
C THR A 44 -0.69 1.87 -3.00
N LEU A 45 0.30 2.76 -2.91
CA LEU A 45 0.75 3.34 -1.66
C LEU A 45 0.14 4.72 -1.47
N GLU A 46 -0.62 4.89 -0.39
CA GLU A 46 -1.17 6.17 0.03
C GLU A 46 -0.71 6.53 1.45
N SER A 47 -0.92 7.78 1.86
CA SER A 47 -0.56 8.24 3.19
C SER A 47 -1.67 9.04 3.84
N ASP A 48 -1.97 8.74 5.10
CA ASP A 48 -3.07 9.35 5.85
C ASP A 48 -2.50 10.05 7.12
N PRO A 49 -2.86 11.31 7.39
CA PRO A 49 -2.44 12.04 8.59
C PRO A 49 -3.12 11.56 9.88
N SER A 50 -4.24 10.84 9.80
CA SER A 50 -4.95 10.29 10.97
C SER A 50 -4.26 9.04 11.56
N LEU A 51 -3.37 8.40 10.81
CA LEU A 51 -2.61 7.24 11.27
C LEU A 51 -1.40 7.67 12.10
N SER A 52 -1.21 7.00 13.23
CA SER A 52 -0.07 7.14 14.11
C SER A 52 1.20 6.55 13.51
N ARG A 53 2.37 7.05 13.92
CA ARG A 53 3.66 6.56 13.41
C ARG A 53 3.80 5.05 13.65
N GLY A 54 4.01 4.29 12.57
CA GLY A 54 4.13 2.83 12.63
C GLY A 54 2.82 2.09 12.35
N GLU A 55 1.70 2.81 12.26
CA GLU A 55 0.44 2.25 11.78
C GLU A 55 0.43 2.13 10.25
N LEU A 56 -0.25 1.08 9.79
CA LEU A 56 -0.46 0.76 8.39
C LEU A 56 -1.83 0.11 8.26
N ARG A 57 -2.57 0.50 7.22
CA ARG A 57 -3.89 -0.04 6.89
C ARG A 57 -3.88 -0.58 5.47
N LEU A 58 -4.57 -1.69 5.24
CA LEU A 58 -4.85 -2.20 3.90
C LEU A 58 -6.35 -2.01 3.62
N GLU A 59 -6.68 -1.13 2.69
CA GLU A 59 -8.05 -0.85 2.27
C GLU A 59 -8.37 -1.54 0.94
N TRP A 60 -9.56 -2.10 0.85
CA TRP A 60 -10.08 -2.72 -0.37
C TRP A 60 -11.01 -1.75 -1.06
N ARG A 61 -10.76 -1.45 -2.34
CA ARG A 61 -11.63 -0.55 -3.12
C ARG A 61 -12.75 -1.27 -3.87
N GLY A 62 -12.69 -2.60 -3.97
CA GLY A 62 -13.65 -3.37 -4.76
C GLY A 62 -13.41 -3.14 -6.26
N GLY A 63 -12.46 -3.89 -6.82
CA GLY A 63 -12.19 -3.96 -8.26
C GLY A 63 -11.86 -5.39 -8.65
N GLU A 64 -12.01 -5.74 -9.92
CA GLU A 64 -11.54 -7.03 -10.45
C GLU A 64 -10.01 -7.07 -10.36
N ALA A 65 -9.49 -7.78 -9.37
CA ALA A 65 -8.10 -8.16 -9.32
C ALA A 65 -7.94 -9.54 -9.95
N ARG A 66 -6.90 -9.71 -10.78
CA ARG A 66 -6.44 -11.04 -11.21
C ARG A 66 -5.96 -11.91 -10.04
N ARG A 67 -5.70 -11.32 -8.88
CA ARG A 67 -5.33 -11.98 -7.63
C ARG A 67 -6.43 -11.87 -6.60
N THR A 68 -6.60 -12.92 -5.83
CA THR A 68 -7.55 -12.99 -4.73
C THR A 68 -7.17 -12.02 -3.61
N ARG A 69 -8.18 -11.64 -2.81
CA ARG A 69 -7.99 -10.87 -1.57
C ARG A 69 -6.95 -11.51 -0.65
N ARG A 70 -6.91 -12.84 -0.60
CA ARG A 70 -5.94 -13.61 0.19
C ARG A 70 -4.50 -13.37 -0.27
N GLU A 71 -4.23 -13.52 -1.56
CA GLU A 71 -2.87 -13.34 -2.12
C GLU A 71 -2.34 -11.92 -1.90
N ILE A 72 -3.19 -10.90 -2.08
CA ILE A 72 -2.82 -9.50 -1.84
C ILE A 72 -2.55 -9.27 -0.35
N THR A 73 -3.36 -9.85 0.55
CA THR A 73 -3.15 -9.76 2.01
C THR A 73 -1.84 -10.43 2.43
N GLU A 74 -1.55 -11.63 1.93
CA GLU A 74 -0.34 -12.38 2.24
C GLU A 74 0.91 -11.63 1.74
N ALA A 75 0.85 -11.05 0.54
CA ALA A 75 1.92 -10.22 0.00
C ALA A 75 2.16 -8.97 0.86
N ALA A 76 1.10 -8.26 1.25
CA ALA A 76 1.20 -7.10 2.14
C ALA A 76 1.78 -7.47 3.52
N ALA A 77 1.34 -8.57 4.12
CA ALA A 77 1.87 -9.05 5.38
C ALA A 77 3.36 -9.41 5.29
N ALA A 78 3.78 -10.04 4.19
CA ALA A 78 5.18 -10.38 3.95
C ALA A 78 6.07 -9.12 3.79
N MET A 79 5.56 -8.05 3.19
CA MET A 79 6.26 -6.75 3.16
C MET A 79 6.45 -6.19 4.56
N VAL A 80 5.40 -6.15 5.38
CA VAL A 80 5.47 -5.63 6.76
C VAL A 80 6.47 -6.43 7.60
N ARG A 81 6.48 -7.77 7.47
CA ARG A 81 7.47 -8.63 8.15
C ARG A 81 8.90 -8.29 7.73
N GLY A 82 9.15 -8.11 6.43
CA GLY A 82 10.46 -7.71 5.92
C GLY A 82 10.92 -6.35 6.46
N LEU A 83 10.02 -5.36 6.52
CA LEU A 83 10.32 -4.04 7.08
C LEU A 83 10.67 -4.10 8.58
N ARG A 84 10.05 -5.01 9.34
CA ARG A 84 10.38 -5.23 10.76
C ARG A 84 11.72 -5.92 10.93
N ALA A 85 11.99 -6.98 10.16
CA ALA A 85 13.26 -7.71 10.23
C ALA A 85 14.47 -6.82 9.92
N SER A 86 14.36 -5.90 8.95
CA SER A 86 15.43 -4.93 8.67
C SER A 86 15.66 -3.90 9.78
N LYS A 87 14.75 -3.77 10.76
CA LYS A 87 14.92 -2.88 11.92
C LYS A 87 15.67 -3.57 13.07
N GLU A 88 15.61 -4.89 13.15
CA GLU A 88 16.24 -5.69 14.22
C GLU A 88 17.70 -6.06 13.92
N GLN A 89 18.15 -5.86 12.68
CA GLN A 89 19.53 -6.15 12.23
C GLN A 89 20.47 -4.93 12.30
N LYS A 90 20.09 -3.85 12.99
CA LYS A 90 20.86 -2.60 13.07
C LYS A 90 21.03 -2.18 14.52
#